data_AF-A0A970KMD0-F1
#
_entry.id   AF-A0A970KMD0-F1
#
_cell.length_a   1.000
_cell.length_b   1.000
_cell.length_c   1.000
_cell.angle_alpha   90.00
_cell.angle_beta   90.00
_cell.angle_gamma   90.00
#
_symmetry.space_group_name_H-M   'P 1'
#
loop_
_entity.id
_entity.type
_entity.pdbx_description
1 polymer ?
#
loop_
_entity_poly.entity_id
_entity_poly.type
_entity_poly.pdbx_seq_one_letter_code
_entity_poly.pdbx_strand_id
1 'polypeptide(L)'
;MKRICLSLAVLMAVLCLIVSNSEEAESKNLTSMCDIKVSGGQSVDVIIDGSQYGSEWYQSGTEFEIECEEEIAGIYIIWDKKTPIWTLASGGNTNTYGEKGFLHEFIEVENAKKLKITLSESARICEIYVFGEGVLPGWVQVWNEPHEKADLLLMSTHADDEHLFFAGVLPYYAVERGLKVQVVYMTNHNDTQSRPHELLNGLWAVGIRHYPVISDFPDLAGSLGQKGEDVETILNRALTLYDEEEVTRYQVENIRRFKPKVIVGHDINGEYGHGAHMVNAYTLMKALELSNDPEYHKESYEKYGLWDVPKTYLHLWEENKIVMDWDVPLSKFGGLTAYEVSKLGYNEHKSQHWTWFTKWFMGVYNGKERNKASDIAEYSPCEYGLYRSTVGDDVLKNDFFENVELHAEDTPVPTTPEPTITPTPEVTNTNTPDNTVEPTRTPEDGKNDDAGEMILFGAVILVVLALLVITFWISLKRKYK
;
A
#
# COMPACT_ATOMS: atom_id res chain seq x y z
N MET A 1 7.87 59.45 -3.93
CA MET A 1 6.63 58.94 -3.30
C MET A 1 5.69 58.25 -4.29
N LYS A 2 5.20 58.88 -5.37
CA LYS A 2 4.26 58.23 -6.31
C LYS A 2 4.75 56.94 -7.01
N ARG A 3 6.07 56.78 -7.25
CA ARG A 3 6.63 55.56 -7.84
C ARG A 3 6.84 54.41 -6.85
N ILE A 4 6.97 54.70 -5.55
CA ILE A 4 7.16 53.68 -4.50
C ILE A 4 5.81 53.08 -4.08
N CYS A 5 4.74 53.89 -4.08
CA CYS A 5 3.38 53.41 -3.82
C CYS A 5 2.84 52.49 -4.92
N LEU A 6 3.26 52.68 -6.17
CA LEU A 6 2.84 51.82 -7.29
C LEU A 6 3.53 50.45 -7.24
N SER A 7 4.80 50.39 -6.81
CA SER A 7 5.55 49.14 -6.62
C SER A 7 5.03 48.32 -5.45
N LEU A 8 4.61 48.95 -4.35
CA LEU A 8 4.01 48.25 -3.20
C LEU A 8 2.62 47.67 -3.53
N ALA A 9 1.82 48.38 -4.33
CA ALA A 9 0.50 47.93 -4.74
C ALA A 9 0.55 46.73 -5.70
N VAL A 10 1.53 46.70 -6.61
CA VAL A 10 1.76 45.56 -7.51
C VAL A 10 2.32 44.37 -6.74
N LEU A 11 3.19 44.59 -5.74
CA LEU A 11 3.70 43.50 -4.89
C LEU A 11 2.58 42.89 -4.02
N MET A 12 1.68 43.69 -3.46
CA MET A 12 0.49 43.20 -2.74
C MET A 12 -0.50 42.47 -3.66
N ALA A 13 -0.70 42.93 -4.89
CA ALA A 13 -1.56 42.26 -5.86
C ALA A 13 -0.97 40.91 -6.32
N VAL A 14 0.36 40.81 -6.44
CA VAL A 14 1.05 39.54 -6.75
C VAL A 14 1.08 38.61 -5.53
N LEU A 15 1.19 39.14 -4.31
CA LEU A 15 1.05 38.35 -3.07
C LEU A 15 -0.39 37.86 -2.83
N CYS A 16 -1.41 38.61 -3.26
CA CYS A 16 -2.80 38.15 -3.22
C CYS A 16 -3.16 37.16 -4.34
N LEU A 17 -2.36 37.06 -5.40
CA LEU A 17 -2.53 36.07 -6.48
C LEU A 17 -1.80 34.75 -6.19
N ILE A 18 -0.99 34.67 -5.12
CA ILE A 18 -0.18 33.47 -4.79
C ILE A 18 -0.78 32.64 -3.64
N VAL A 19 -1.82 33.09 -2.93
CA VAL A 19 -2.49 32.23 -1.92
C VAL A 19 -4.00 32.46 -1.93
N SER A 20 -4.63 31.96 -2.98
CA SER A 20 -5.99 31.43 -2.89
C SER A 20 -6.01 30.07 -3.57
N ASN A 21 -5.10 29.18 -3.15
CA ASN A 21 -5.46 27.77 -3.13
C ASN A 21 -6.53 27.70 -2.03
N SER A 22 -7.80 27.75 -2.41
CA SER A 22 -8.80 27.13 -1.56
C SER A 22 -8.39 25.67 -1.51
N GLU A 23 -7.77 25.24 -0.41
CA GLU A 23 -7.74 23.83 -0.08
C GLU A 23 -9.19 23.37 -0.14
N GLU A 24 -9.49 22.58 -1.15
CA GLU A 24 -10.80 21.97 -1.31
C GLU A 24 -11.04 21.14 -0.05
N ALA A 25 -12.15 21.40 0.64
CA ALA A 25 -12.38 20.83 1.96
C ALA A 25 -12.39 19.29 1.85
N GLU A 26 -11.83 18.60 2.85
CA GLU A 26 -11.91 17.15 2.92
C GLU A 26 -13.38 16.72 2.94
N SER A 27 -13.70 15.72 2.12
CA SER A 27 -15.02 15.12 2.03
C SER A 27 -15.41 14.55 3.38
N LYS A 28 -16.60 14.95 3.83
CA LYS A 28 -17.15 14.49 5.10
C LYS A 28 -17.66 13.06 4.97
N ASN A 29 -17.22 12.18 5.85
CA ASN A 29 -17.85 10.87 6.05
C ASN A 29 -19.24 11.07 6.69
N LEU A 30 -20.28 10.77 5.93
CA LEU A 30 -21.69 10.90 6.29
C LEU A 30 -22.31 9.62 6.83
N THR A 31 -21.60 8.48 6.84
CA THR A 31 -22.18 7.15 7.14
C THR A 31 -23.03 7.15 8.41
N SER A 32 -22.52 7.67 9.53
CA SER A 32 -23.23 7.71 10.81
C SER A 32 -24.39 8.72 10.86
N MET A 33 -24.51 9.57 9.85
CA MET A 33 -25.56 10.59 9.69
C MET A 33 -26.65 10.16 8.70
N CYS A 34 -26.47 9.01 8.04
CA CYS A 34 -27.39 8.45 7.08
C CYS A 34 -28.25 7.35 7.71
N ASP A 35 -29.51 7.28 7.30
CA ASP A 35 -30.41 6.16 7.58
C ASP A 35 -30.21 5.11 6.48
N ILE A 36 -29.58 3.99 6.84
CA ILE A 36 -29.27 2.88 5.93
C ILE A 36 -30.18 1.70 6.29
N LYS A 37 -31.03 1.30 5.34
CA LYS A 37 -32.01 0.23 5.51
C LYS A 37 -31.80 -0.87 4.50
N VAL A 38 -31.99 -2.12 4.93
CA VAL A 38 -31.90 -3.30 4.06
C VAL A 38 -33.28 -3.91 3.86
N SER A 39 -33.61 -4.27 2.62
CA SER A 39 -34.83 -5.02 2.30
C SER A 39 -34.90 -6.30 3.13
N GLY A 40 -36.04 -6.55 3.77
CA GLY A 40 -36.21 -7.69 4.68
C GLY A 40 -35.75 -7.45 6.12
N GLY A 41 -35.18 -6.28 6.43
CA GLY A 41 -34.88 -5.85 7.80
C GLY A 41 -33.69 -6.54 8.45
N GLN A 42 -32.74 -7.06 7.67
CA GLN A 42 -31.45 -7.51 8.18
C GLN A 42 -30.70 -6.35 8.83
N SER A 43 -29.86 -6.63 9.84
CA SER A 43 -29.05 -5.60 10.47
C SER A 43 -28.00 -5.04 9.50
N VAL A 44 -27.66 -3.77 9.70
CA VAL A 44 -26.56 -3.08 9.02
C VAL A 44 -25.36 -2.87 9.94
N ASP A 45 -25.46 -3.18 11.23
CA ASP A 45 -24.46 -2.79 12.24
C ASP A 45 -23.04 -3.21 11.87
N VAL A 46 -22.88 -4.40 11.27
CA VAL A 46 -21.58 -4.95 10.86
C VAL A 46 -20.98 -4.23 9.65
N ILE A 47 -21.81 -3.63 8.80
CA ILE A 47 -21.38 -3.03 7.52
C ILE A 47 -21.33 -1.51 7.57
N ILE A 48 -21.38 -0.93 8.77
CA ILE A 48 -21.28 0.52 9.04
C ILE A 48 -20.46 0.81 10.32
N ASP A 49 -19.72 -0.17 10.87
CA ASP A 49 -19.00 -0.06 12.14
C ASP A 49 -17.59 0.56 12.01
N GLY A 50 -17.16 0.85 10.79
CA GLY A 50 -15.84 1.38 10.47
C GLY A 50 -14.76 0.30 10.40
N SER A 51 -15.10 -0.98 10.26
CA SER A 51 -14.17 -2.10 10.32
C SER A 51 -14.37 -3.13 9.21
N GLN A 52 -13.35 -3.29 8.36
CA GLN A 52 -13.33 -4.33 7.31
C GLN A 52 -13.12 -5.77 7.84
N TYR A 53 -13.00 -5.96 9.16
CA TYR A 53 -12.76 -7.28 9.77
C TYR A 53 -14.05 -8.05 10.07
N GLY A 54 -15.21 -7.39 9.99
CA GLY A 54 -16.53 -8.02 9.99
C GLY A 54 -17.07 -8.17 8.56
N SER A 55 -18.05 -9.05 8.35
CA SER A 55 -18.87 -9.04 7.13
C SER A 55 -20.22 -9.71 7.33
N GLU A 56 -21.22 -9.23 6.58
CA GLU A 56 -22.59 -9.76 6.60
C GLU A 56 -22.99 -10.32 5.22
N TRP A 57 -23.77 -11.40 5.20
CA TRP A 57 -24.21 -12.05 3.96
C TRP A 57 -25.58 -11.55 3.50
N TYR A 58 -25.66 -11.19 2.22
CA TYR A 58 -26.87 -10.71 1.57
C TYR A 58 -27.18 -11.53 0.31
N GLN A 59 -28.46 -11.79 0.08
CA GLN A 59 -28.91 -12.55 -1.09
C GLN A 59 -29.05 -11.66 -2.33
N SER A 60 -28.96 -12.25 -3.52
CA SER A 60 -29.38 -11.59 -4.76
C SER A 60 -30.79 -11.01 -4.63
N GLY A 61 -30.98 -9.80 -5.13
CA GLY A 61 -32.21 -9.03 -4.99
C GLY A 61 -32.31 -8.23 -3.69
N THR A 62 -31.33 -8.32 -2.78
CA THR A 62 -31.28 -7.43 -1.60
C THR A 62 -31.12 -5.99 -2.04
N GLU A 63 -31.94 -5.11 -1.47
CA GLU A 63 -31.92 -3.67 -1.72
C GLU A 63 -31.45 -2.92 -0.46
N PHE A 64 -30.54 -1.96 -0.63
CA PHE A 64 -30.13 -1.03 0.41
C PHE A 64 -30.67 0.35 0.07
N GLU A 65 -31.47 0.94 0.94
CA GLU A 65 -31.92 2.33 0.85
C GLU A 65 -31.07 3.18 1.78
N ILE A 66 -30.39 4.19 1.23
CA ILE A 66 -29.53 5.11 1.97
C ILE A 66 -30.16 6.50 1.86
N GLU A 67 -30.51 7.11 2.99
CA GLU A 67 -31.06 8.47 3.04
C GLU A 67 -30.27 9.33 4.03
N CYS A 68 -29.83 10.51 3.57
CA CYS A 68 -29.07 11.45 4.40
C CYS A 68 -29.70 12.85 4.35
N GLU A 69 -29.57 13.62 5.43
CA GLU A 69 -30.02 15.03 5.42
C GLU A 69 -29.14 15.90 4.51
N GLU A 70 -27.83 15.63 4.51
CA GLU A 70 -26.82 16.22 3.63
C GLU A 70 -26.77 15.49 2.28
N GLU A 71 -26.26 16.17 1.25
CA GLU A 71 -26.12 15.57 -0.08
C GLU A 71 -24.96 14.57 -0.10
N ILE A 72 -25.25 13.39 -0.63
CA ILE A 72 -24.29 12.32 -0.87
C ILE A 72 -23.64 12.57 -2.23
N ALA A 73 -22.31 12.64 -2.25
CA ALA A 73 -21.50 12.77 -3.46
C ALA A 73 -20.69 11.50 -3.77
N GLY A 74 -20.62 10.53 -2.85
CA GLY A 74 -19.90 9.29 -3.10
C GLY A 74 -20.29 8.15 -2.16
N ILE A 75 -20.07 6.93 -2.63
CA ILE A 75 -20.19 5.70 -1.84
C ILE A 75 -18.93 4.85 -2.00
N TYR A 76 -18.46 4.29 -0.91
CA TYR A 76 -17.32 3.37 -0.88
C TYR A 76 -17.75 2.05 -0.27
N ILE A 77 -17.66 0.96 -1.03
CA ILE A 77 -18.07 -0.37 -0.59
C ILE A 77 -16.83 -1.26 -0.49
N ILE A 78 -16.69 -1.93 0.65
CA ILE A 78 -15.70 -2.98 0.86
C ILE A 78 -16.41 -4.34 0.83
N TRP A 79 -16.04 -5.18 -0.12
CA TRP A 79 -16.56 -6.52 -0.32
C TRP A 79 -15.60 -7.55 0.30
N ASP A 80 -16.10 -8.53 1.07
CA ASP A 80 -15.26 -9.58 1.72
C ASP A 80 -14.56 -10.47 0.70
N LYS A 81 -15.25 -10.77 -0.40
CA LYS A 81 -14.78 -11.64 -1.49
C LYS A 81 -15.13 -11.00 -2.82
N LYS A 82 -14.86 -11.74 -3.91
CA LYS A 82 -15.15 -11.34 -5.29
C LYS A 82 -16.43 -10.51 -5.36
N THR A 83 -16.24 -9.28 -5.80
CA THR A 83 -17.27 -8.27 -5.95
C THR A 83 -18.42 -8.80 -6.81
N PRO A 84 -19.67 -8.70 -6.33
CA PRO A 84 -20.83 -9.10 -7.12
C PRO A 84 -21.09 -8.10 -8.23
N ILE A 85 -21.90 -8.48 -9.22
CA ILE A 85 -22.60 -7.47 -10.02
C ILE A 85 -23.68 -6.80 -9.14
N TRP A 86 -23.69 -5.47 -9.12
CA TRP A 86 -24.66 -4.68 -8.36
C TRP A 86 -25.05 -3.42 -9.13
N THR A 87 -26.12 -2.76 -8.68
CA THR A 87 -26.61 -1.53 -9.31
C THR A 87 -26.81 -0.43 -8.28
N LEU A 88 -26.60 0.82 -8.70
CA LEU A 88 -26.87 2.01 -7.90
C LEU A 88 -27.91 2.86 -8.63
N ALA A 89 -29.02 3.17 -7.96
CA ALA A 89 -29.97 4.17 -8.42
C ALA A 89 -29.76 5.50 -7.68
N SER A 90 -29.54 6.56 -8.45
CA SER A 90 -29.42 7.95 -7.99
C SER A 90 -29.97 8.90 -9.07
N GLY A 91 -30.58 10.02 -8.67
CA GLY A 91 -31.04 11.05 -9.62
C GLY A 91 -32.06 10.59 -10.68
N GLY A 92 -32.70 9.43 -10.47
CA GLY A 92 -33.61 8.81 -11.46
C GLY A 92 -32.93 7.91 -12.51
N ASN A 93 -31.61 7.76 -12.44
CA ASN A 93 -30.83 6.82 -13.26
C ASN A 93 -30.44 5.60 -12.44
N THR A 94 -30.22 4.46 -13.10
CA THR A 94 -29.67 3.24 -12.50
C THR A 94 -28.47 2.78 -13.32
N ASN A 95 -27.32 2.65 -12.68
CA ASN A 95 -26.06 2.19 -13.29
C ASN A 95 -25.61 0.87 -12.68
N THR A 96 -24.90 0.06 -13.47
CA THR A 96 -24.34 -1.24 -13.06
C THR A 96 -22.87 -1.12 -12.72
N TYR A 97 -22.43 -1.81 -11.65
CA TYR A 97 -21.08 -1.80 -11.10
C TYR A 97 -20.64 -3.22 -10.71
N GLY A 98 -19.39 -3.37 -10.27
CA GLY A 98 -18.79 -4.64 -9.87
C GLY A 98 -18.09 -5.44 -10.96
N GLU A 99 -18.17 -4.99 -12.23
CA GLU A 99 -17.57 -5.69 -13.39
C GLU A 99 -16.05 -5.84 -13.28
N LYS A 100 -15.39 -4.93 -12.56
CA LYS A 100 -13.93 -4.93 -12.35
C LYS A 100 -13.46 -5.93 -11.29
N GLY A 101 -14.36 -6.39 -10.42
CA GLY A 101 -14.00 -7.37 -9.38
C GLY A 101 -13.16 -6.81 -8.23
N PHE A 102 -13.08 -5.48 -8.05
CA PHE A 102 -12.26 -4.88 -6.99
C PHE A 102 -12.93 -5.00 -5.63
N LEU A 103 -12.21 -5.49 -4.63
CA LEU A 103 -12.76 -5.65 -3.28
C LEU A 103 -13.12 -4.30 -2.63
N HIS A 104 -12.48 -3.22 -3.07
CA HIS A 104 -12.67 -1.87 -2.56
C HIS A 104 -13.15 -1.00 -3.73
N GLU A 105 -14.42 -0.60 -3.72
CA GLU A 105 -15.04 0.16 -4.82
C GLU A 105 -15.58 1.51 -4.35
N PHE A 106 -14.97 2.60 -4.83
CA PHE A 106 -15.52 3.95 -4.68
C PHE A 106 -16.29 4.35 -5.95
N ILE A 107 -17.53 4.80 -5.77
CA ILE A 107 -18.39 5.32 -6.83
C ILE A 107 -18.77 6.76 -6.50
N GLU A 108 -18.44 7.67 -7.42
CA GLU A 108 -18.93 9.05 -7.38
C GLU A 108 -20.41 9.11 -7.77
N VAL A 109 -21.15 9.96 -7.09
CA VAL A 109 -22.60 10.09 -7.25
C VAL A 109 -22.96 11.54 -7.50
N GLU A 110 -23.79 11.80 -8.51
CA GLU A 110 -24.40 13.11 -8.69
C GLU A 110 -25.23 13.45 -7.44
N ASN A 111 -24.80 14.48 -6.71
CA ASN A 111 -25.34 14.92 -5.42
C ASN A 111 -26.81 14.54 -5.19
N ALA A 112 -27.03 13.62 -4.25
CA ALA A 112 -28.35 13.07 -3.98
C ALA A 112 -28.60 12.89 -2.48
N LYS A 113 -29.85 13.03 -2.06
CA LYS A 113 -30.26 12.74 -0.66
C LYS A 113 -30.64 11.29 -0.42
N LYS A 114 -30.92 10.54 -1.49
CA LYS A 114 -31.37 9.16 -1.43
C LYS A 114 -30.68 8.34 -2.49
N LEU A 115 -30.14 7.20 -2.09
CA LEU A 115 -29.58 6.18 -2.98
C LEU A 115 -30.29 4.85 -2.76
N LYS A 116 -30.29 4.04 -3.82
CA LYS A 116 -30.71 2.65 -3.72
C LYS A 116 -29.68 1.74 -4.36
N ILE A 117 -29.10 0.84 -3.59
CA ILE A 117 -28.23 -0.24 -4.07
C ILE A 117 -29.10 -1.48 -4.25
N THR A 118 -28.89 -2.22 -5.34
CA THR A 118 -29.50 -3.54 -5.52
C THR A 118 -28.44 -4.54 -5.93
N LEU A 119 -28.29 -5.60 -5.13
CA LEU A 119 -27.38 -6.70 -5.43
C LEU A 119 -27.97 -7.59 -6.53
N SER A 120 -27.29 -7.72 -7.66
CA SER A 120 -27.71 -8.66 -8.70
C SER A 120 -27.27 -10.09 -8.38
N GLU A 121 -26.22 -10.24 -7.57
CA GLU A 121 -25.68 -11.52 -7.10
C GLU A 121 -25.55 -11.51 -5.57
N SER A 122 -25.64 -12.68 -4.93
CA SER A 122 -25.44 -12.77 -3.48
C SER A 122 -23.98 -12.49 -3.13
N ALA A 123 -23.74 -11.75 -2.03
CA ALA A 123 -22.41 -11.32 -1.65
C ALA A 123 -22.27 -11.10 -0.14
N ARG A 124 -21.02 -10.97 0.30
CA ARG A 124 -20.67 -10.50 1.64
C ARG A 124 -20.09 -9.10 1.55
N ILE A 125 -20.66 -8.20 2.34
CA ILE A 125 -20.21 -6.82 2.47
C ILE A 125 -19.49 -6.70 3.80
N CYS A 126 -18.30 -6.12 3.77
CA CYS A 126 -17.55 -5.75 4.96
C CYS A 126 -17.98 -4.38 5.46
N GLU A 127 -18.14 -3.42 4.57
CA GLU A 127 -18.34 -2.02 4.98
C GLU A 127 -18.96 -1.18 3.86
N ILE A 128 -19.75 -0.18 4.24
CA ILE A 128 -20.31 0.85 3.36
C ILE A 128 -20.05 2.22 3.97
N TYR A 129 -19.22 3.01 3.30
CA TYR A 129 -19.07 4.42 3.61
C TYR A 129 -19.84 5.32 2.65
N VAL A 130 -20.42 6.39 3.20
CA VAL A 130 -21.13 7.42 2.46
C VAL A 130 -20.40 8.74 2.63
N PHE A 131 -20.18 9.46 1.54
CA PHE A 131 -19.37 10.67 1.52
C PHE A 131 -20.12 11.86 0.93
N GLY A 132 -19.90 13.04 1.50
CA GLY A 132 -20.32 14.32 0.92
C GLY A 132 -19.33 14.85 -0.13
N GLU A 133 -19.60 16.01 -0.70
CA GLU A 133 -18.69 16.68 -1.63
C GLU A 133 -17.37 17.07 -0.94
N GLY A 134 -16.25 16.99 -1.67
CA GLY A 134 -14.92 17.38 -1.19
C GLY A 134 -13.82 16.40 -1.59
N VAL A 135 -12.60 16.66 -1.11
CA VAL A 135 -11.43 15.79 -1.34
C VAL A 135 -11.56 14.54 -0.49
N LEU A 136 -11.59 13.35 -1.11
CA LEU A 136 -11.71 12.10 -0.35
C LEU A 136 -10.58 11.94 0.68
N PRO A 137 -10.88 11.40 1.87
CA PRO A 137 -9.86 11.03 2.83
C PRO A 137 -8.84 10.07 2.19
N GLY A 138 -7.56 10.21 2.54
CA GLY A 138 -6.47 9.48 1.89
C GLY A 138 -6.54 7.94 2.02
N TRP A 139 -7.39 7.40 2.90
CA TRP A 139 -7.60 5.96 3.07
C TRP A 139 -8.68 5.38 2.13
N VAL A 140 -9.49 6.22 1.49
CA VAL A 140 -10.52 5.78 0.53
C VAL A 140 -9.84 5.36 -0.77
N GLN A 141 -10.04 4.11 -1.16
CA GLN A 141 -9.35 3.54 -2.31
C GLN A 141 -10.15 3.73 -3.60
N VAL A 142 -9.56 4.51 -4.51
CA VAL A 142 -10.05 4.72 -5.88
C VAL A 142 -9.05 4.06 -6.84
N TRP A 143 -9.32 2.80 -7.18
CA TRP A 143 -8.41 1.98 -7.97
C TRP A 143 -8.55 2.23 -9.48
N ASN A 144 -7.39 2.41 -10.13
CA ASN A 144 -7.27 2.22 -11.57
C ASN A 144 -7.19 0.73 -11.89
N GLU A 145 -7.61 0.36 -13.10
CA GLU A 145 -7.37 -1.00 -13.62
C GLU A 145 -5.88 -1.31 -13.71
N PRO A 146 -5.49 -2.60 -13.63
CA PRO A 146 -4.10 -2.99 -13.84
C PRO A 146 -3.54 -2.35 -15.12
N HIS A 147 -2.28 -1.95 -15.10
CA HIS A 147 -1.66 -1.27 -16.23
C HIS A 147 -1.83 -2.07 -17.53
N GLU A 148 -2.00 -1.42 -18.68
CA GLU A 148 -1.96 -2.14 -19.96
C GLU A 148 -0.55 -2.63 -20.29
N LYS A 149 0.47 -1.82 -19.95
CA LYS A 149 1.90 -2.15 -20.00
C LYS A 149 2.58 -1.60 -18.76
N ALA A 150 3.61 -2.28 -18.28
CA ALA A 150 4.40 -1.89 -17.12
C ALA A 150 5.85 -1.61 -17.52
N ASP A 151 6.48 -0.61 -16.89
CA ASP A 151 7.93 -0.45 -16.95
C ASP A 151 8.59 -1.51 -16.03
N LEU A 152 8.04 -1.72 -14.84
CA LEU A 152 8.48 -2.74 -13.88
C LEU A 152 7.33 -3.67 -13.52
N LEU A 153 7.58 -4.98 -13.55
CA LEU A 153 6.70 -6.00 -12.97
C LEU A 153 7.33 -6.51 -11.68
N LEU A 154 6.62 -6.36 -10.56
CA LEU A 154 7.03 -6.93 -9.27
C LEU A 154 6.28 -8.24 -9.05
N MET A 155 7.02 -9.35 -9.01
CA MET A 155 6.47 -10.70 -8.80
C MET A 155 6.53 -11.09 -7.32
N SER A 156 5.51 -10.68 -6.57
CA SER A 156 5.35 -11.02 -5.16
C SER A 156 4.73 -12.42 -5.01
N THR A 157 5.03 -13.12 -3.91
CA THR A 157 4.39 -14.41 -3.62
C THR A 157 3.15 -14.22 -2.77
N HIS A 158 3.31 -13.76 -1.53
CA HIS A 158 2.23 -13.58 -0.56
C HIS A 158 1.89 -12.09 -0.36
N ALA A 159 0.76 -11.86 0.31
CA ALA A 159 0.38 -10.55 0.82
C ALA A 159 1.27 -10.17 2.00
N ASP A 160 2.24 -9.29 1.75
CA ASP A 160 3.22 -8.63 2.66
C ASP A 160 4.66 -8.61 2.09
N ASP A 161 5.01 -9.61 1.26
CA ASP A 161 6.33 -9.78 0.66
C ASP A 161 6.81 -8.53 -0.11
N GLU A 162 5.89 -7.81 -0.75
CA GLU A 162 6.15 -6.56 -1.48
C GLU A 162 6.67 -5.43 -0.59
N HIS A 163 6.36 -5.49 0.71
CA HIS A 163 6.82 -4.53 1.70
C HIS A 163 7.99 -5.05 2.53
N LEU A 164 8.21 -6.36 2.56
CA LEU A 164 9.25 -7.03 3.33
C LEU A 164 10.53 -7.23 2.51
N PHE A 165 10.54 -8.22 1.62
CA PHE A 165 11.72 -8.59 0.82
C PHE A 165 11.95 -7.65 -0.37
N PHE A 166 10.89 -6.98 -0.81
CA PHE A 166 10.94 -5.97 -1.87
C PHE A 166 10.81 -4.54 -1.33
N ALA A 167 11.09 -4.34 -0.04
CA ALA A 167 11.04 -3.02 0.58
C ALA A 167 11.84 -1.99 -0.23
N GLY A 168 11.29 -0.81 -0.40
CA GLY A 168 11.85 0.28 -1.19
C GLY A 168 11.47 0.28 -2.67
N VAL A 169 11.23 -0.89 -3.29
CA VAL A 169 10.96 -0.98 -4.75
C VAL A 169 9.72 -0.18 -5.15
N LEU A 170 8.58 -0.42 -4.50
CA LEU A 170 7.32 0.25 -4.82
C LEU A 170 7.39 1.78 -4.64
N PRO A 171 7.72 2.32 -3.45
CA PRO A 171 7.74 3.77 -3.26
C PRO A 171 8.77 4.47 -4.14
N TYR A 172 9.92 3.85 -4.41
CA TYR A 172 10.95 4.45 -5.26
C TYR A 172 10.56 4.46 -6.74
N TYR A 173 10.24 3.30 -7.32
CA TYR A 173 10.00 3.23 -8.77
C TYR A 173 8.61 3.73 -9.17
N ALA A 174 7.56 3.39 -8.42
CA ALA A 174 6.20 3.75 -8.79
C ALA A 174 5.92 5.23 -8.54
N VAL A 175 6.34 5.75 -7.37
CA VAL A 175 5.91 7.07 -6.91
C VAL A 175 7.01 8.11 -7.07
N GLU A 176 8.20 7.90 -6.50
CA GLU A 176 9.29 8.90 -6.62
C GLU A 176 9.71 9.09 -8.08
N ARG A 177 9.81 7.99 -8.84
CA ARG A 177 10.19 8.02 -10.26
C ARG A 177 9.02 8.08 -11.23
N GLY A 178 7.79 7.83 -10.77
CA GLY A 178 6.60 7.86 -11.63
C GLY A 178 6.55 6.77 -12.71
N LEU A 179 7.23 5.63 -12.52
CA LEU A 179 7.21 4.52 -13.48
C LEU A 179 5.93 3.70 -13.34
N LYS A 180 5.50 3.06 -14.44
CA LYS A 180 4.38 2.12 -14.41
C LYS A 180 4.81 0.81 -13.75
N VAL A 181 4.61 0.70 -12.44
CA VAL A 181 4.94 -0.50 -11.66
C VAL A 181 3.68 -1.34 -11.46
N GLN A 182 3.61 -2.51 -12.09
CA GLN A 182 2.53 -3.47 -11.88
C GLN A 182 2.95 -4.52 -10.85
N VAL A 183 2.12 -4.69 -9.82
CA VAL A 183 2.30 -5.73 -8.79
C VAL A 183 1.49 -6.96 -9.16
N VAL A 184 2.12 -8.13 -9.08
CA VAL A 184 1.54 -9.44 -9.39
C VAL A 184 1.83 -10.39 -8.23
N TYR A 185 0.80 -11.06 -7.72
CA TYR A 185 0.88 -11.99 -6.61
C TYR A 185 0.67 -13.43 -7.08
N MET A 186 1.61 -14.31 -6.72
CA MET A 186 1.47 -15.73 -7.02
C MET A 186 0.36 -16.38 -6.20
N THR A 187 0.16 -16.04 -4.93
CA THR A 187 -0.89 -16.66 -4.11
C THR A 187 -2.01 -15.69 -3.77
N ASN A 188 -3.25 -16.20 -3.73
CA ASN A 188 -4.36 -15.52 -3.09
C ASN A 188 -4.51 -15.94 -1.63
N HIS A 189 -5.16 -15.06 -0.88
CA HIS A 189 -5.47 -15.24 0.53
C HIS A 189 -6.98 -15.35 0.74
N ASN A 190 -7.67 -15.97 -0.22
CA ASN A 190 -9.13 -16.04 -0.26
C ASN A 190 -9.71 -16.93 0.86
N ASP A 191 -8.89 -17.73 1.52
CA ASP A 191 -9.22 -18.53 2.70
C ASP A 191 -9.31 -17.69 4.00
N THR A 192 -8.74 -16.49 4.00
CA THR A 192 -8.81 -15.52 5.10
C THR A 192 -9.66 -14.31 4.72
N GLN A 193 -10.28 -13.65 5.70
CA GLN A 193 -11.01 -12.41 5.45
C GLN A 193 -10.08 -11.20 5.39
N SER A 194 -9.13 -11.10 6.31
CA SER A 194 -8.32 -9.89 6.49
C SER A 194 -7.26 -9.69 5.42
N ARG A 195 -6.49 -10.72 5.07
CA ARG A 195 -5.26 -10.56 4.27
C ARG A 195 -5.50 -9.95 2.88
N PRO A 196 -6.58 -10.26 2.13
CA PRO A 196 -6.86 -9.56 0.88
C PRO A 196 -7.05 -8.05 1.06
N HIS A 197 -7.65 -7.61 2.17
CA HIS A 197 -7.82 -6.18 2.45
C HIS A 197 -6.53 -5.53 2.95
N GLU A 198 -5.77 -6.24 3.80
CA GLU A 198 -4.47 -5.77 4.28
C GLU A 198 -3.47 -5.58 3.12
N LEU A 199 -3.49 -6.48 2.12
CA LEU A 199 -2.75 -6.33 0.86
C LEU A 199 -3.10 -5.02 0.14
N LEU A 200 -4.40 -4.77 -0.09
CA LEU A 200 -4.83 -3.57 -0.80
C LEU A 200 -4.51 -2.29 -0.01
N ASN A 201 -4.71 -2.33 1.31
CA ASN A 201 -4.37 -1.22 2.20
C ASN A 201 -2.86 -0.92 2.18
N GLY A 202 -2.02 -1.97 2.22
CA GLY A 202 -0.56 -1.82 2.18
C GLY A 202 -0.07 -1.19 0.87
N LEU A 203 -0.58 -1.68 -0.27
CA LEU A 203 -0.30 -1.08 -1.57
C LEU A 203 -0.76 0.38 -1.66
N TRP A 204 -1.97 0.67 -1.16
CA TRP A 204 -2.52 2.02 -1.16
C TRP A 204 -1.69 2.99 -0.29
N ALA A 205 -1.26 2.53 0.90
CA ALA A 205 -0.46 3.30 1.85
C ALA A 205 0.90 3.73 1.27
N VAL A 206 1.48 2.92 0.39
CA VAL A 206 2.76 3.24 -0.29
C VAL A 206 2.59 3.94 -1.64
N GLY A 207 1.38 4.38 -1.96
CA GLY A 207 1.09 5.19 -3.14
C GLY A 207 0.78 4.43 -4.42
N ILE A 208 0.57 3.10 -4.37
CA ILE A 208 0.12 2.34 -5.53
C ILE A 208 -1.37 2.60 -5.78
N ARG A 209 -1.73 2.83 -7.05
CA ARG A 209 -3.09 3.19 -7.48
C ARG A 209 -3.66 2.29 -8.58
N HIS A 210 -2.84 1.43 -9.17
CA HIS A 210 -3.30 0.41 -10.11
C HIS A 210 -3.53 -0.90 -9.37
N TYR A 211 -4.70 -1.52 -9.59
CA TYR A 211 -5.10 -2.72 -8.88
C TYR A 211 -4.08 -3.87 -9.14
N PRO A 212 -3.69 -4.63 -8.10
CA PRO A 212 -2.76 -5.73 -8.28
C PRO A 212 -3.40 -6.87 -9.08
N VAL A 213 -2.57 -7.67 -9.76
CA VAL A 213 -3.02 -8.96 -10.29
C VAL A 213 -2.76 -10.01 -9.22
N ILE A 214 -3.79 -10.77 -8.85
CA ILE A 214 -3.69 -11.85 -7.86
C ILE A 214 -4.15 -13.13 -8.56
N SER A 215 -3.36 -14.19 -8.47
CA SER A 215 -3.71 -15.48 -9.11
C SER A 215 -4.83 -16.22 -8.35
N ASP A 216 -5.32 -17.32 -8.93
CA ASP A 216 -6.25 -18.24 -8.28
C ASP A 216 -5.56 -19.31 -7.39
N PHE A 217 -4.21 -19.34 -7.33
CA PHE A 217 -3.49 -20.29 -6.49
C PHE A 217 -3.63 -19.92 -5.01
N PRO A 218 -4.07 -20.83 -4.12
CA PRO A 218 -4.22 -20.53 -2.69
C PRO A 218 -2.87 -20.43 -1.99
N ASP A 219 -2.79 -19.70 -0.88
CA ASP A 219 -1.65 -19.76 0.03
C ASP A 219 -1.63 -21.09 0.79
N LEU A 220 -0.61 -21.92 0.53
CA LEU A 220 -0.46 -23.26 1.09
C LEU A 220 0.72 -23.31 2.06
N ALA A 221 0.40 -23.26 3.36
CA ALA A 221 1.38 -23.36 4.46
C ALA A 221 2.27 -24.62 4.41
N GLY A 222 1.82 -25.69 3.73
CA GLY A 222 2.61 -26.91 3.50
C GLY A 222 3.87 -26.70 2.63
N SER A 223 3.99 -25.55 1.97
CA SER A 223 5.15 -25.20 1.16
C SER A 223 6.32 -24.63 1.98
N LEU A 224 6.11 -24.23 3.24
CA LEU A 224 7.18 -23.72 4.09
C LEU A 224 8.22 -24.81 4.40
N GLY A 225 9.51 -24.47 4.26
CA GLY A 225 10.63 -25.33 4.62
C GLY A 225 10.69 -25.68 6.11
N GLN A 226 11.16 -26.88 6.43
CA GLN A 226 11.43 -27.30 7.79
C GLN A 226 12.92 -27.16 8.11
N LYS A 227 13.23 -26.98 9.38
CA LYS A 227 14.62 -26.79 9.84
C LYS A 227 15.51 -27.95 9.39
N GLY A 228 16.55 -27.62 8.62
CA GLY A 228 17.55 -28.58 8.16
C GLY A 228 17.19 -29.31 6.86
N GLU A 229 16.05 -29.01 6.24
CA GLU A 229 15.77 -29.41 4.87
C GLU A 229 16.66 -28.63 3.89
N ASP A 230 17.15 -29.30 2.86
CA ASP A 230 17.83 -28.67 1.74
C ASP A 230 16.81 -28.05 0.75
N VAL A 231 17.29 -27.12 -0.07
CA VAL A 231 16.48 -26.35 -1.02
C VAL A 231 15.75 -27.25 -2.02
N GLU A 232 16.40 -28.32 -2.51
CA GLU A 232 15.80 -29.23 -3.48
C GLU A 232 14.62 -30.00 -2.86
N THR A 233 14.75 -30.45 -1.62
CA THR A 233 13.65 -31.08 -0.88
C THR A 233 12.45 -30.15 -0.71
N ILE A 234 12.68 -28.88 -0.35
CA ILE A 234 11.61 -27.89 -0.15
C ILE A 234 10.91 -27.57 -1.47
N LEU A 235 11.68 -27.29 -2.53
CA LEU A 235 11.13 -26.99 -3.86
C LEU A 235 10.32 -28.18 -4.40
N ASN A 236 10.85 -29.39 -4.31
CA ASN A 236 10.14 -30.60 -4.74
C ASN A 236 8.81 -30.77 -3.98
N ARG A 237 8.77 -30.51 -2.66
CA ARG A 237 7.51 -30.51 -1.91
C ARG A 237 6.57 -29.42 -2.42
N ALA A 238 7.04 -28.20 -2.60
CA ALA A 238 6.22 -27.09 -3.08
C ALA A 238 5.63 -27.35 -4.47
N LEU A 239 6.37 -28.00 -5.39
CA LEU A 239 5.88 -28.42 -6.71
C LEU A 239 4.85 -29.56 -6.65
N THR A 240 4.67 -30.23 -5.50
CA THR A 240 3.51 -31.13 -5.29
C THR A 240 2.23 -30.38 -4.91
N LEU A 241 2.36 -29.13 -4.45
CA LEU A 241 1.28 -28.28 -3.98
C LEU A 241 0.83 -27.27 -5.04
N TYR A 242 1.80 -26.74 -5.79
CA TYR A 242 1.60 -25.81 -6.89
C TYR A 242 1.97 -26.50 -8.20
N ASP A 243 1.01 -26.58 -9.12
CA ASP A 243 1.25 -27.15 -10.45
C ASP A 243 2.24 -26.28 -11.23
N GLU A 244 3.41 -26.84 -11.54
CA GLU A 244 4.50 -26.12 -12.20
C GLU A 244 4.07 -25.50 -13.53
N GLU A 245 3.27 -26.21 -14.33
CA GLU A 245 2.85 -25.76 -15.66
C GLU A 245 1.84 -24.63 -15.54
N GLU A 246 0.86 -24.73 -14.65
CA GLU A 246 -0.13 -23.67 -14.44
C GLU A 246 0.52 -22.38 -13.90
N VAL A 247 1.44 -22.48 -12.95
CA VAL A 247 2.18 -21.30 -12.47
C VAL A 247 3.08 -20.74 -13.57
N THR A 248 3.75 -21.58 -14.36
CA THR A 248 4.56 -21.12 -15.52
C THR A 248 3.68 -20.41 -16.56
N ARG A 249 2.48 -20.91 -16.86
CA ARG A 249 1.52 -20.27 -17.77
C ARG A 249 1.05 -18.92 -17.26
N TYR A 250 0.76 -18.82 -15.97
CA TYR A 250 0.41 -17.56 -15.31
C TYR A 250 1.55 -16.53 -15.43
N GLN A 251 2.79 -16.93 -15.17
CA GLN A 251 3.97 -16.07 -15.33
C GLN A 251 4.11 -15.57 -16.78
N VAL A 252 4.06 -16.50 -17.74
CA VAL A 252 4.15 -16.18 -19.18
C VAL A 252 3.04 -15.20 -19.60
N GLU A 253 1.81 -15.40 -19.12
CA GLU A 253 0.72 -14.50 -19.44
C GLU A 253 0.97 -13.08 -18.91
N ASN A 254 1.40 -12.94 -17.65
CA ASN A 254 1.70 -11.62 -17.08
C ASN A 254 2.85 -10.93 -17.82
N ILE A 255 3.91 -11.67 -18.19
CA ILE A 255 5.03 -11.13 -18.98
C ILE A 255 4.53 -10.63 -20.35
N ARG A 256 3.75 -11.44 -21.07
CA ARG A 256 3.24 -11.05 -22.40
C ARG A 256 2.24 -9.91 -22.35
N ARG A 257 1.35 -9.92 -21.34
CA ARG A 257 0.34 -8.89 -21.11
C ARG A 257 0.98 -7.54 -20.83
N PHE A 258 1.81 -7.46 -19.80
CA PHE A 258 2.33 -6.18 -19.31
C PHE A 258 3.60 -5.74 -20.05
N LYS A 259 4.26 -6.64 -20.78
CA LYS A 259 5.48 -6.36 -21.55
C LYS A 259 6.54 -5.61 -20.74
N PRO A 260 6.89 -6.08 -19.52
CA PRO A 260 7.75 -5.33 -18.63
C PRO A 260 9.14 -5.13 -19.17
N LYS A 261 9.72 -3.96 -18.90
CA LYS A 261 11.13 -3.69 -19.18
C LYS A 261 12.05 -4.31 -18.12
N VAL A 262 11.59 -4.27 -16.88
CA VAL A 262 12.27 -4.84 -15.72
C VAL A 262 11.32 -5.78 -14.99
N ILE A 263 11.80 -6.95 -14.59
CA ILE A 263 11.13 -7.81 -13.62
C ILE A 263 11.97 -7.90 -12.36
N VAL A 264 11.33 -7.81 -11.19
CA VAL A 264 11.94 -8.11 -9.89
C VAL A 264 11.20 -9.29 -9.28
N GLY A 265 11.94 -10.32 -8.85
CA GLY A 265 11.40 -11.55 -8.26
C GLY A 265 12.19 -12.04 -7.05
N HIS A 266 11.68 -13.10 -6.44
CA HIS A 266 12.22 -13.70 -5.21
C HIS A 266 13.59 -14.39 -5.39
N ASP A 267 14.24 -14.67 -4.27
CA ASP A 267 15.39 -15.56 -4.16
C ASP A 267 15.01 -16.98 -4.59
N ILE A 268 15.90 -17.64 -5.35
CA ILE A 268 15.75 -19.04 -5.77
C ILE A 268 15.72 -20.02 -4.59
N ASN A 269 16.27 -19.64 -3.44
CA ASN A 269 16.22 -20.42 -2.21
C ASN A 269 15.02 -20.03 -1.32
N GLY A 270 14.12 -19.18 -1.81
CA GLY A 270 12.92 -18.73 -1.10
C GLY A 270 13.22 -17.97 0.19
N GLU A 271 14.32 -17.21 0.20
CA GLU A 271 14.81 -16.43 1.33
C GLU A 271 14.99 -17.29 2.59
N TYR A 272 13.98 -17.29 3.47
CA TYR A 272 13.95 -18.07 4.69
C TYR A 272 13.54 -19.54 4.47
N GLY A 273 13.64 -20.03 3.22
CA GLY A 273 13.29 -21.39 2.83
C GLY A 273 11.80 -21.58 2.56
N HIS A 274 11.08 -20.56 2.09
CA HIS A 274 9.67 -20.70 1.75
C HIS A 274 9.50 -21.30 0.34
N GLY A 275 8.92 -22.49 0.25
CA GLY A 275 8.79 -23.21 -1.03
C GLY A 275 7.91 -22.49 -2.06
N ALA A 276 6.89 -21.73 -1.64
CA ALA A 276 6.12 -20.91 -2.58
C ALA A 276 6.97 -19.81 -3.25
N HIS A 277 7.92 -19.21 -2.53
CA HIS A 277 8.85 -18.23 -3.11
C HIS A 277 9.78 -18.92 -4.12
N MET A 278 10.28 -20.12 -3.78
CA MET A 278 11.09 -20.93 -4.68
C MET A 278 10.33 -21.29 -5.97
N VAL A 279 9.05 -21.67 -5.87
CA VAL A 279 8.20 -21.96 -7.04
C VAL A 279 8.00 -20.71 -7.89
N ASN A 280 7.75 -19.55 -7.27
CA ASN A 280 7.59 -18.28 -7.97
C ASN A 280 8.87 -17.92 -8.76
N ALA A 281 10.04 -17.98 -8.11
CA ALA A 281 11.33 -17.73 -8.76
C ALA A 281 11.65 -18.75 -9.86
N TYR A 282 11.49 -20.05 -9.57
CA TYR A 282 11.78 -21.15 -10.50
C TYR A 282 10.91 -21.08 -11.77
N THR A 283 9.61 -20.83 -11.62
CA THR A 283 8.69 -20.72 -12.77
C THR A 283 8.86 -19.40 -13.53
N LEU A 284 9.21 -18.29 -12.85
CA LEU A 284 9.60 -17.05 -13.52
C LEU A 284 10.82 -17.26 -14.42
N MET A 285 11.86 -17.96 -13.94
CA MET A 285 13.06 -18.26 -14.74
C MET A 285 12.72 -19.02 -16.03
N LYS A 286 11.78 -19.97 -15.98
CA LYS A 286 11.26 -20.66 -17.17
C LYS A 286 10.45 -19.73 -18.06
N ALA A 287 9.58 -18.92 -17.47
CA ALA A 287 8.68 -18.03 -18.18
C ALA A 287 9.41 -16.97 -19.00
N LEU A 288 10.61 -16.54 -18.59
CA LEU A 288 11.43 -15.57 -19.33
C LEU A 288 11.85 -16.07 -20.73
N GLU A 289 12.03 -17.37 -20.89
CA GLU A 289 12.33 -17.98 -22.20
C GLU A 289 11.02 -18.28 -22.95
N LEU A 290 10.03 -18.82 -22.26
CA LEU A 290 8.75 -19.24 -22.85
C LEU A 290 7.86 -18.08 -23.28
N SER A 291 8.00 -16.89 -22.68
CA SER A 291 7.23 -15.70 -23.09
C SER A 291 7.56 -15.26 -24.52
N ASN A 292 8.72 -15.66 -25.03
CA ASN A 292 9.17 -15.40 -26.41
C ASN A 292 9.00 -16.62 -27.35
N ASP A 293 8.34 -17.70 -26.90
CA ASP A 293 8.03 -18.88 -27.73
C ASP A 293 6.55 -18.86 -28.22
N PRO A 294 6.28 -18.69 -29.53
CA PRO A 294 4.91 -18.65 -30.06
C PRO A 294 4.14 -19.97 -29.95
N GLU A 295 4.80 -21.10 -29.73
CA GLU A 295 4.11 -22.39 -29.58
C GLU A 295 3.66 -22.66 -28.13
N TYR A 296 4.28 -22.00 -27.15
CA TYR A 296 3.91 -22.11 -25.74
C TYR A 296 2.76 -21.16 -25.38
N HIS A 297 1.75 -21.71 -24.69
CA HIS A 297 0.55 -20.98 -24.23
C HIS A 297 -0.09 -20.11 -25.33
N LYS A 298 -0.57 -20.75 -26.41
CA LYS A 298 -1.05 -20.09 -27.64
C LYS A 298 -2.12 -19.02 -27.41
N GLU A 299 -3.06 -19.25 -26.48
CA GLU A 299 -4.09 -18.27 -26.14
C GLU A 299 -3.50 -16.93 -25.67
N SER A 300 -2.51 -16.99 -24.78
CA SER A 300 -1.79 -15.80 -24.31
C SER A 300 -0.98 -15.13 -25.42
N TYR A 301 -0.34 -15.92 -26.30
CA TYR A 301 0.37 -15.39 -27.47
C TYR A 301 -0.58 -14.67 -28.44
N GLU A 302 -1.72 -15.28 -28.78
CA GLU A 302 -2.71 -14.69 -29.68
C GLU A 302 -3.28 -13.38 -29.11
N LYS A 303 -3.48 -13.32 -27.79
CA LYS A 303 -4.06 -12.16 -27.11
C LYS A 303 -3.07 -11.00 -26.92
N TYR A 304 -1.83 -11.28 -26.50
CA TYR A 304 -0.90 -10.24 -26.07
C TYR A 304 0.38 -10.14 -26.93
N GLY A 305 0.66 -11.16 -27.75
CA GLY A 305 1.89 -11.30 -28.51
C GLY A 305 3.06 -11.83 -27.67
N LEU A 306 4.23 -11.93 -28.31
CA LEU A 306 5.48 -12.31 -27.65
C LEU A 306 6.09 -11.14 -26.90
N TRP A 307 6.88 -11.47 -25.88
CA TRP A 307 7.71 -10.49 -25.20
C TRP A 307 8.99 -11.14 -24.67
N ASP A 308 10.12 -10.47 -24.91
CA ASP A 308 11.43 -10.83 -24.38
C ASP A 308 11.88 -9.74 -23.40
N VAL A 309 11.96 -10.10 -22.12
CA VAL A 309 12.17 -9.16 -21.01
C VAL A 309 13.59 -8.59 -21.04
N PRO A 310 13.77 -7.26 -21.10
CA PRO A 310 15.09 -6.64 -21.15
C PRO A 310 15.99 -6.91 -19.93
N LYS A 311 15.45 -6.86 -18.70
CA LYS A 311 16.18 -7.19 -17.48
C LYS A 311 15.31 -7.91 -16.45
N THR A 312 15.90 -8.90 -15.80
CA THR A 312 15.30 -9.55 -14.62
C THR A 312 16.29 -9.57 -13.47
N TYR A 313 15.86 -9.05 -12.33
CA TYR A 313 16.59 -9.11 -11.06
C TYR A 313 15.90 -10.09 -10.12
N LEU A 314 16.69 -10.91 -9.46
CA LEU A 314 16.21 -11.79 -8.39
C LEU A 314 16.84 -11.34 -7.07
N HIS A 315 16.03 -11.33 -6.02
CA HIS A 315 16.47 -11.04 -4.65
C HIS A 315 17.58 -12.03 -4.25
N LEU A 316 18.65 -11.51 -3.64
CA LEU A 316 19.83 -12.28 -3.21
C LEU A 316 20.55 -13.09 -4.30
N TRP A 317 20.35 -12.79 -5.58
CA TRP A 317 21.04 -13.49 -6.67
C TRP A 317 22.55 -13.20 -6.67
N GLU A 318 23.35 -14.25 -6.86
CA GLU A 318 24.79 -14.19 -6.64
C GLU A 318 25.58 -13.54 -7.79
N GLU A 319 25.08 -13.62 -9.02
CA GLU A 319 25.74 -13.06 -10.19
C GLU A 319 25.33 -11.61 -10.42
N ASN A 320 26.26 -10.78 -10.91
CA ASN A 320 26.00 -9.37 -11.25
C ASN A 320 25.25 -8.60 -10.15
N LYS A 321 25.71 -8.74 -8.90
CA LYS A 321 25.09 -8.11 -7.73
C LYS A 321 24.94 -6.60 -7.87
N ILE A 322 23.80 -6.12 -7.37
CA ILE A 322 23.42 -4.72 -7.20
C ILE A 322 22.92 -4.54 -5.76
N VAL A 323 23.30 -3.43 -5.13
CA VAL A 323 22.86 -3.08 -3.77
C VAL A 323 22.14 -1.73 -3.85
N MET A 324 20.84 -1.74 -3.58
CA MET A 324 19.99 -0.57 -3.68
C MET A 324 20.01 0.23 -2.37
N ASP A 325 20.16 1.55 -2.49
CA ASP A 325 20.09 2.46 -1.34
C ASP A 325 18.65 2.96 -1.15
N TRP A 326 17.90 2.23 -0.31
CA TRP A 326 16.52 2.55 0.05
C TRP A 326 16.40 3.58 1.18
N ASP A 327 17.53 4.09 1.67
CA ASP A 327 17.62 5.03 2.78
C ASP A 327 17.79 6.48 2.29
N VAL A 328 17.71 6.71 0.98
CA VAL A 328 17.65 8.04 0.37
C VAL A 328 16.23 8.64 0.59
N PRO A 329 16.13 9.87 1.12
CA PRO A 329 14.85 10.58 1.26
C PRO A 329 14.14 10.78 -0.09
N LEU A 330 12.85 10.47 -0.13
CA LEU A 330 11.99 10.62 -1.29
C LEU A 330 11.22 11.94 -1.23
N SER A 331 11.32 12.74 -2.28
CA SER A 331 10.68 14.06 -2.35
C SER A 331 9.15 13.95 -2.38
N LYS A 332 8.60 12.90 -3.01
CA LYS A 332 7.16 12.64 -3.12
C LYS A 332 6.52 12.15 -1.82
N PHE A 333 7.32 11.73 -0.84
CA PHE A 333 6.86 11.31 0.49
C PHE A 333 7.33 12.25 1.60
N GLY A 334 7.51 13.54 1.29
CA GLY A 334 7.83 14.54 2.31
C GLY A 334 9.17 14.33 3.00
N GLY A 335 10.10 13.60 2.37
CA GLY A 335 11.43 13.30 2.91
C GLY A 335 11.56 11.97 3.65
N LEU A 336 10.50 11.15 3.73
CA LEU A 336 10.62 9.76 4.17
C LEU A 336 11.48 8.96 3.19
N THR A 337 12.24 7.99 3.68
CA THR A 337 12.99 7.06 2.81
C THR A 337 12.06 6.00 2.19
N ALA A 338 12.51 5.35 1.13
CA ALA A 338 11.76 4.26 0.50
C ALA A 338 11.49 3.11 1.50
N TYR A 339 12.45 2.84 2.39
CA TYR A 339 12.29 1.87 3.46
C TYR A 339 11.25 2.28 4.50
N GLU A 340 11.25 3.54 4.94
CA GLU A 340 10.24 4.05 5.89
C GLU A 340 8.83 3.99 5.29
N VAL A 341 8.69 4.31 4.00
CA VAL A 341 7.40 4.18 3.31
C VAL A 341 6.96 2.71 3.22
N SER A 342 7.87 1.77 2.92
CA SER A 342 7.53 0.34 2.95
C SER A 342 7.07 -0.15 4.33
N LYS A 343 7.53 0.44 5.43
CA LYS A 343 6.98 0.16 6.76
C LYS A 343 5.53 0.61 6.92
N LEU A 344 5.11 1.70 6.28
CA LEU A 344 3.71 2.11 6.26
C LEU A 344 2.85 1.03 5.59
N GLY A 345 3.31 0.50 4.46
CA GLY A 345 2.67 -0.61 3.78
C GLY A 345 2.57 -1.87 4.65
N TYR A 346 3.69 -2.30 5.24
CA TYR A 346 3.70 -3.47 6.13
C TYR A 346 2.86 -3.27 7.41
N ASN A 347 2.70 -2.04 7.89
CA ASN A 347 1.87 -1.74 9.05
C ASN A 347 0.37 -2.01 8.81
N GLU A 348 -0.06 -2.06 7.55
CA GLU A 348 -1.42 -2.47 7.18
C GLU A 348 -1.63 -3.99 7.28
N HIS A 349 -0.56 -4.80 7.27
CA HIS A 349 -0.60 -6.26 7.41
C HIS A 349 -0.70 -6.73 8.87
N LYS A 350 -1.71 -6.21 9.59
CA LYS A 350 -1.90 -6.42 11.03
C LYS A 350 -1.98 -7.90 11.40
N SER A 351 -2.62 -8.72 10.57
CA SER A 351 -2.72 -10.16 10.79
C SER A 351 -1.38 -10.89 10.75
N GLN A 352 -0.32 -10.27 10.21
CA GLN A 352 1.02 -10.83 10.11
C GLN A 352 1.98 -10.29 11.17
N HIS A 353 1.55 -9.34 12.02
CA HIS A 353 2.45 -8.69 12.99
C HIS A 353 2.94 -9.59 14.13
N TRP A 354 2.30 -10.74 14.34
CA TRP A 354 2.74 -11.74 15.32
C TRP A 354 3.97 -12.53 14.86
N THR A 355 4.28 -12.49 13.57
CA THR A 355 5.39 -13.25 12.96
C THR A 355 6.74 -12.65 13.33
N TRP A 356 7.82 -13.39 13.07
CA TRP A 356 9.18 -12.89 13.30
C TRP A 356 9.54 -11.74 12.34
N PHE A 357 8.83 -11.59 11.22
CA PHE A 357 9.05 -10.52 10.24
C PHE A 357 8.91 -9.14 10.87
N THR A 358 7.98 -8.93 11.79
CA THR A 358 7.83 -7.62 12.45
C THR A 358 9.08 -7.26 13.23
N LYS A 359 9.65 -8.19 13.99
CA LYS A 359 10.90 -7.95 14.72
C LYS A 359 12.08 -7.78 13.76
N TRP A 360 12.10 -8.53 12.67
CA TRP A 360 13.15 -8.45 11.66
C TRP A 360 13.09 -7.16 10.84
N PHE A 361 11.90 -6.68 10.47
CA PHE A 361 11.69 -5.57 9.57
C PHE A 361 11.48 -4.24 10.30
N MET A 362 10.72 -4.23 11.40
CA MET A 362 10.39 -3.02 12.16
C MET A 362 11.10 -2.96 13.52
N GLY A 363 11.73 -4.04 13.96
CA GLY A 363 12.19 -4.19 15.33
C GLY A 363 13.52 -3.51 15.66
N VAL A 364 13.96 -3.74 16.90
CA VAL A 364 15.22 -3.23 17.45
C VAL A 364 16.32 -4.28 17.30
N TYR A 365 17.45 -3.92 16.67
CA TYR A 365 18.65 -4.74 16.54
C TYR A 365 19.84 -4.06 17.23
N ASN A 366 20.56 -4.79 18.09
CA ASN A 366 21.66 -4.25 18.91
C ASN A 366 21.30 -2.97 19.71
N GLY A 367 20.06 -2.90 20.22
CA GLY A 367 19.58 -1.75 20.99
C GLY A 367 19.26 -0.50 20.17
N LYS A 368 19.22 -0.61 18.84
CA LYS A 368 18.77 0.45 17.92
C LYS A 368 17.57 -0.02 17.11
N GLU A 369 16.56 0.83 16.99
CA GLU A 369 15.48 0.63 16.03
C GLU A 369 16.07 0.50 14.61
N ARG A 370 15.62 -0.49 13.84
CA ARG A 370 15.98 -0.61 12.43
C ARG A 370 15.29 0.50 11.67
N ASN A 371 15.96 1.64 11.53
CA ASN A 371 15.43 2.81 10.82
C ASN A 371 16.01 2.93 9.41
N LYS A 372 16.82 1.97 9.00
CA LYS A 372 17.43 1.89 7.68
C LYS A 372 17.30 0.51 7.08
N ALA A 373 17.06 0.42 5.77
CA ALA A 373 17.11 -0.85 5.05
C ALA A 373 18.51 -1.46 5.15
N SER A 374 19.56 -0.62 5.13
CA SER A 374 20.96 -1.07 5.28
C SER A 374 21.27 -1.75 6.62
N ASP A 375 20.40 -1.61 7.64
CA ASP A 375 20.57 -2.28 8.93
C ASP A 375 20.12 -3.76 8.89
N ILE A 376 19.44 -4.19 7.82
CA ILE A 376 18.99 -5.56 7.62
C ILE A 376 20.10 -6.36 6.93
N ALA A 377 20.77 -7.22 7.70
CA ALA A 377 21.87 -8.05 7.18
C ALA A 377 21.42 -9.39 6.59
N GLU A 378 20.37 -10.00 7.15
CA GLU A 378 19.84 -11.29 6.70
C GLU A 378 18.60 -11.05 5.86
N TYR A 379 18.58 -11.60 4.64
CA TYR A 379 17.54 -11.37 3.63
C TYR A 379 17.34 -9.89 3.30
N SER A 380 18.45 -9.16 3.14
CA SER A 380 18.42 -7.70 2.99
C SER A 380 17.58 -7.28 1.78
N PRO A 381 16.54 -6.44 1.94
CA PRO A 381 15.76 -5.94 0.80
C PRO A 381 16.57 -5.02 -0.10
N CYS A 382 17.82 -4.69 0.25
CA CYS A 382 18.74 -3.93 -0.58
C CYS A 382 19.44 -4.81 -1.63
N GLU A 383 19.53 -6.12 -1.44
CA GLU A 383 20.45 -6.99 -2.19
C GLU A 383 19.75 -7.77 -3.30
N TYR A 384 20.17 -7.50 -4.55
CA TYR A 384 19.69 -8.23 -5.72
C TYR A 384 20.85 -8.61 -6.62
N GLY A 385 20.59 -9.48 -7.59
CA GLY A 385 21.51 -9.74 -8.71
C GLY A 385 20.78 -9.76 -10.04
N LEU A 386 21.48 -9.32 -11.08
CA LEU A 386 20.96 -9.37 -12.45
C LEU A 386 21.02 -10.82 -12.96
N TYR A 387 19.87 -11.48 -13.03
CA TYR A 387 19.74 -12.86 -13.49
C TYR A 387 19.83 -12.96 -15.02
N ARG A 388 19.15 -12.05 -15.73
CA ARG A 388 19.06 -12.08 -17.20
C ARG A 388 19.03 -10.67 -17.75
N SER A 389 19.74 -10.43 -18.86
CA SER A 389 19.63 -9.20 -19.62
C SER A 389 19.76 -9.40 -21.13
N THR A 390 18.99 -8.62 -21.90
CA THR A 390 19.14 -8.46 -23.35
C THR A 390 19.77 -7.11 -23.74
N VAL A 391 20.02 -6.24 -22.75
CA VAL A 391 20.55 -4.87 -22.93
C VAL A 391 21.91 -4.65 -22.23
N GLY A 392 22.50 -5.71 -21.69
CA GLY A 392 23.82 -5.70 -21.06
C GLY A 392 23.80 -5.47 -19.55
N ASP A 393 24.91 -5.82 -18.92
CA ASP A 393 25.11 -5.77 -17.47
C ASP A 393 25.13 -4.34 -16.92
N ASP A 394 24.89 -4.24 -15.61
CA ASP A 394 25.00 -2.98 -14.86
C ASP A 394 26.47 -2.61 -14.64
N VAL A 395 26.82 -1.36 -14.95
CA VAL A 395 28.13 -0.78 -14.72
C VAL A 395 28.11 0.07 -13.45
N LEU A 396 27.09 0.90 -13.26
CA LEU A 396 26.93 1.76 -12.09
C LEU A 396 26.34 1.00 -10.90
N LYS A 397 25.47 0.01 -11.15
CA LYS A 397 24.88 -0.87 -10.13
C LYS A 397 24.13 -0.09 -9.05
N ASN A 398 23.29 0.85 -9.47
CA ASN A 398 22.47 1.68 -8.58
C ASN A 398 21.02 1.87 -9.07
N ASP A 399 20.64 1.25 -10.19
CA ASP A 399 19.30 1.35 -10.77
C ASP A 399 18.99 0.07 -11.59
N PHE A 400 17.82 -0.54 -11.37
CA PHE A 400 17.36 -1.67 -12.18
C PHE A 400 17.12 -1.30 -13.66
N PHE A 401 16.96 -0.01 -13.95
CA PHE A 401 16.76 0.51 -15.31
C PHE A 401 18.03 0.98 -16.00
N GLU A 402 19.22 0.69 -15.46
CA GLU A 402 20.48 0.99 -16.16
C GLU A 402 20.46 0.33 -17.56
N ASN A 403 20.80 1.07 -18.62
CA ASN A 403 20.74 0.61 -20.02
C ASN A 403 19.34 0.21 -20.55
N VAL A 404 18.25 0.52 -19.85
CA VAL A 404 16.88 0.18 -20.25
C VAL A 404 16.16 1.39 -20.84
N GLU A 405 15.64 1.25 -22.06
CA GLU A 405 14.72 2.23 -22.64
C GLU A 405 13.28 1.95 -22.17
N LEU A 406 12.67 2.94 -21.52
CA LEU A 406 11.27 2.90 -21.07
C LEU A 406 10.30 2.74 -22.25
N HIS A 407 9.05 2.37 -21.96
CA HIS A 407 8.02 2.44 -22.99
C HIS A 407 7.85 3.89 -23.45
N ALA A 408 7.78 4.11 -24.76
CA ALA A 408 7.39 5.41 -25.29
C ALA A 408 6.04 5.78 -24.65
N GLU A 409 5.92 7.03 -24.18
CA GLU A 409 4.71 7.50 -23.53
C GLU A 409 3.51 7.32 -24.48
N ASP A 410 2.73 6.26 -24.26
CA ASP A 410 1.32 6.25 -24.62
C ASP A 410 0.67 7.28 -23.69
N THR A 411 0.73 8.58 -24.05
CA THR A 411 0.24 9.71 -23.25
C THR A 411 -1.16 9.41 -22.71
N PRO A 412 -1.34 9.24 -21.39
CA PRO A 412 -2.66 9.30 -20.78
C PRO A 412 -3.01 10.78 -20.61
N VAL A 413 -4.19 11.18 -21.08
CA VAL A 413 -4.81 12.45 -20.71
C VAL A 413 -5.01 12.43 -19.19
N PRO A 414 -4.59 13.46 -18.43
CA PRO A 414 -4.84 13.50 -16.99
C PRO A 414 -6.35 13.63 -16.75
N THR A 415 -6.99 12.57 -16.25
CA THR A 415 -8.25 12.69 -15.52
C THR A 415 -7.97 12.63 -14.04
N THR A 416 -8.35 13.71 -13.36
CA THR A 416 -8.41 13.90 -11.90
C THR A 416 -7.07 14.23 -11.23
N PRO A 417 -6.99 15.31 -10.43
CA PRO A 417 -5.76 15.69 -9.73
C PRO A 417 -5.33 14.60 -8.74
N GLU A 418 -4.04 14.27 -8.74
CA GLU A 418 -3.42 13.46 -7.69
C GLU A 418 -3.76 14.08 -6.32
N PRO A 419 -4.34 13.33 -5.37
CA PRO A 419 -4.45 13.81 -4.01
C PRO A 419 -3.03 14.02 -3.48
N THR A 420 -2.73 15.26 -3.11
CA THR A 420 -1.51 15.58 -2.38
C THR A 420 -1.56 14.84 -1.05
N ILE A 421 -0.67 13.88 -0.85
CA ILE A 421 -0.51 13.17 0.42
C ILE A 421 -0.10 14.24 1.46
N THR A 422 -1.08 14.71 2.22
CA THR A 422 -0.82 15.56 3.39
C THR A 422 -0.37 14.62 4.51
N PRO A 423 0.77 14.86 5.18
CA PRO A 423 1.23 13.99 6.25
C PRO A 423 0.16 13.87 7.33
N THR A 424 -0.21 12.63 7.66
CA THR A 424 -1.06 12.30 8.81
C THR A 424 -0.46 12.93 10.07
N PRO A 425 -1.24 13.67 10.89
CA PRO A 425 -0.72 14.25 12.12
C PRO A 425 -0.28 13.15 13.11
N GLU A 426 0.79 13.43 13.86
CA GLU A 426 1.35 12.60 14.93
C GLU A 426 0.26 11.91 15.77
N VAL A 427 0.29 10.57 15.80
CA VAL A 427 -0.53 9.75 16.69
C VAL A 427 -0.18 10.10 18.13
N THR A 428 -1.03 10.92 18.75
CA THR A 428 -0.98 11.14 20.19
C THR A 428 -1.63 9.91 20.84
N ASN A 429 -0.85 9.12 21.58
CA ASN A 429 -1.34 7.97 22.33
C ASN A 429 -2.44 8.39 23.32
N THR A 430 -3.70 8.20 22.95
CA THR A 430 -4.82 8.25 23.89
C THR A 430 -5.13 6.84 24.37
N ASN A 431 -4.67 6.56 25.59
CA ASN A 431 -5.02 5.37 26.37
C ASN A 431 -6.55 5.20 26.44
N THR A 432 -7.05 4.05 25.97
CA THR A 432 -8.40 3.55 26.29
C THR A 432 -8.24 2.22 27.03
N PRO A 433 -9.01 1.94 28.09
CA PRO A 433 -8.64 1.00 29.13
C PRO A 433 -8.86 -0.45 28.72
N ASP A 434 -7.84 -1.27 28.96
CA ASP A 434 -7.84 -2.73 28.85
C ASP A 434 -8.76 -3.34 29.91
N ASN A 435 -9.77 -4.10 29.47
CA ASN A 435 -10.56 -4.99 30.29
C ASN A 435 -10.37 -6.40 29.75
N THR A 436 -9.22 -7.00 30.07
CA THR A 436 -9.05 -8.44 29.95
C THR A 436 -8.52 -9.00 31.27
N VAL A 437 -9.32 -9.88 31.86
CA VAL A 437 -9.03 -10.59 33.10
C VAL A 437 -7.94 -11.63 32.84
N GLU A 438 -6.78 -11.50 33.49
CA GLU A 438 -5.84 -12.61 33.67
C GLU A 438 -5.66 -12.95 35.17
N PRO A 439 -5.52 -14.25 35.53
CA PRO A 439 -5.49 -14.68 36.91
C PRO A 439 -4.09 -14.57 37.53
N THR A 440 -4.03 -13.72 38.56
CA THR A 440 -3.26 -13.83 39.81
C THR A 440 -2.01 -14.73 39.85
N ARG A 441 -0.83 -14.09 39.82
CA ARG A 441 0.28 -14.43 40.72
C ARG A 441 1.20 -13.22 40.96
N THR A 442 1.19 -12.70 42.18
CA THR A 442 2.11 -11.67 42.72
C THR A 442 3.07 -12.33 43.74
N PRO A 443 4.10 -11.64 44.26
CA PRO A 443 5.29 -11.09 43.57
C PRO A 443 6.59 -11.32 44.40
N GLU A 444 7.76 -10.92 43.91
CA GLU A 444 8.91 -10.41 44.71
C GLU A 444 9.93 -9.82 43.71
N ASP A 445 10.01 -8.48 43.60
CA ASP A 445 10.99 -7.56 44.25
C ASP A 445 12.14 -7.25 43.26
N GLY A 446 12.54 -6.03 42.88
CA GLY A 446 12.19 -4.66 43.21
C GLY A 446 13.33 -3.77 42.68
N LYS A 447 13.02 -2.66 41.98
CA LYS A 447 13.70 -1.34 42.07
C LYS A 447 13.22 -0.37 40.98
N ASN A 448 12.67 0.75 41.45
CA ASN A 448 12.30 1.95 40.70
C ASN A 448 13.53 2.84 40.51
N ASP A 449 13.70 3.40 39.32
CA ASP A 449 14.58 4.55 39.06
C ASP A 449 13.77 5.68 38.41
N ASP A 450 13.19 6.55 39.24
CA ASP A 450 12.46 7.76 38.84
C ASP A 450 13.34 9.00 39.07
N ALA A 451 14.41 9.11 38.29
CA ALA A 451 15.39 10.20 38.38
C ALA A 451 15.47 11.07 37.11
N GLY A 452 14.76 10.70 36.03
CA GLY A 452 14.82 11.38 34.74
C GLY A 452 13.93 12.63 34.64
N GLU A 453 12.72 12.58 35.20
CA GLU A 453 11.72 13.65 34.99
C GLU A 453 11.96 14.90 35.87
N MET A 454 12.55 14.75 37.06
CA MET A 454 12.82 15.90 37.94
C MET A 454 13.93 16.84 37.41
N ILE A 455 14.86 16.35 36.57
CA ILE A 455 15.98 17.15 36.07
C ILE A 455 15.52 18.08 34.93
N LEU A 456 14.56 17.63 34.11
CA LEU A 456 14.06 18.41 32.97
C LEU A 456 13.15 19.56 33.42
N PHE A 457 12.29 19.35 34.43
CA PHE A 457 11.42 20.39 34.97
C PHE A 457 12.21 21.50 35.70
N GLY A 458 13.30 21.16 36.40
CA GLY A 458 14.14 22.14 37.08
C GLY A 458 14.86 23.10 36.12
N ALA A 459 15.31 22.60 34.96
CA ALA A 459 16.01 23.41 33.96
C ALA A 459 15.07 24.42 33.27
N VAL A 460 13.83 24.02 32.98
CA VAL A 460 12.83 24.90 32.34
C VAL A 460 12.44 26.06 33.26
N ILE A 461 12.26 25.80 34.56
CA ILE A 461 11.91 26.84 35.54
C ILE A 461 13.04 27.88 35.68
N LEU A 462 14.31 27.45 35.65
CA LEU A 462 15.45 28.37 35.71
C LEU A 462 15.56 29.27 34.48
N VAL A 463 15.26 28.76 33.29
CA VAL A 463 15.25 29.57 32.05
C VAL A 463 14.13 30.60 32.08
N VAL A 464 12.93 30.23 32.52
CA VAL A 464 11.79 31.15 32.65
C VAL A 464 12.09 32.27 33.67
N LEU A 465 12.68 31.93 34.81
CA LEU A 465 13.07 32.93 35.81
C LEU A 465 14.15 33.90 35.28
N ALA A 466 15.13 33.40 34.51
CA ALA A 466 16.15 34.24 33.90
C ALA A 466 15.54 35.24 32.89
N LEU A 467 14.58 34.79 32.07
CA LEU A 467 13.87 35.65 31.11
C LEU A 467 12.99 36.71 31.80
N LEU A 468 12.38 36.37 32.94
CA LEU A 468 11.62 37.33 33.75
C LEU A 468 12.51 38.41 34.37
N VAL A 469 13.72 38.05 34.82
CA VAL A 469 14.69 39.03 35.33
C VAL A 469 15.19 39.95 34.20
N ILE A 470 15.45 39.41 33.00
CA ILE A 470 15.88 40.21 31.85
C ILE A 470 14.79 41.19 31.42
N THR A 471 13.54 40.74 31.33
CA THR A 471 12.41 41.60 30.97
C THR A 471 12.13 42.68 32.01
N PHE A 472 12.25 42.33 33.30
CA PHE A 472 12.17 43.31 34.39
C PHE A 472 13.30 44.35 34.33
N TRP A 473 14.52 43.93 34.01
CA TRP A 473 15.67 44.83 33.88
C TRP A 473 15.56 45.78 32.66
N ILE A 474 15.03 45.28 31.54
CA ILE A 474 14.72 46.09 30.35
C ILE A 474 13.61 47.11 30.66
N SER A 475 12.60 46.71 31.42
CA SER A 475 11.51 47.60 31.88
C SER A 475 12.03 48.71 32.80
N LEU A 476 12.91 48.38 33.74
CA LEU A 476 13.58 49.36 34.62
C LEU A 476 14.47 50.33 33.83
N LYS A 477 15.22 49.87 32.83
CA LYS A 477 16.04 50.75 31.97
C LYS A 477 15.21 51.71 31.11
N ARG A 478 14.00 51.32 30.71
CA ARG A 478 13.07 52.21 29.98
C ARG A 478 12.42 53.27 30.88
N LYS A 479 12.41 53.09 32.20
CA LYS A 479 11.81 54.04 33.15
C LYS A 479 12.76 55.17 33.59
N TYR A 480 14.05 55.08 33.24
CA TYR A 480 15.08 56.06 33.61
C TYR A 480 15.83 56.63 32.39
N LYS A 481 15.15 56.74 31.24
CA LYS A 481 15.65 57.42 30.05
C LYS A 481 14.69 58.49 29.57
#